data_AF-A0A231N5M7-F1
#
_entry.id   AF-A0A231N5M7-F1
#
_cell.length_a   1.000
_cell.length_b   1.000
_cell.length_c   1.000
_cell.angle_alpha   90.00
_cell.angle_beta   90.00
_cell.angle_gamma   90.00
#
_symmetry.space_group_name_H-M   'P 1'
#
loop_
_entity.id
_entity.type
_entity.pdbx_description
1 polymer ?
#
loop_
_entity_poly.entity_id
_entity_poly.type
_entity_poly.pdbx_seq_one_letter_code
_entity_poly.pdbx_strand_id
1 'polypeptide(L)'
;MFVKRDPTGRILAVSLEREPGIEETIAADSPELSLFFGVGRQEETAHLQALRESDIALARVLEDLIDVLIDKNLIQFTDLPPMAQHKLLARQSLRRQQHRLDLLGDEGDEDTIPML
;
A
#
# COMPACT_ATOMS: atom_id res chain seq x y z
N MET A 1 -17.82 -15.58 18.00
CA MET A 1 -16.42 -15.57 18.49
C MET A 1 -16.45 -15.45 19.99
N PHE A 2 -15.42 -15.92 20.69
CA PHE A 2 -15.29 -15.77 22.13
C PHE A 2 -14.26 -14.69 22.44
N VAL A 3 -14.49 -13.89 23.48
CA VAL A 3 -13.59 -12.82 23.90
C VAL A 3 -13.27 -12.91 25.38
N LYS A 4 -12.09 -12.39 25.73
CA LYS A 4 -11.66 -12.15 27.10
C LYS A 4 -11.43 -10.66 27.26
N ARG A 5 -11.95 -10.09 28.34
CA ARG A 5 -11.81 -8.66 28.64
C ARG A 5 -10.85 -8.42 29.81
N ASP A 6 -10.23 -7.24 29.82
CA ASP A 6 -9.52 -6.73 30.99
C ASP A 6 -10.50 -6.18 32.05
N PRO A 7 -10.04 -5.82 33.26
CA PRO A 7 -10.89 -5.20 34.29
C PRO A 7 -11.49 -3.84 33.89
N THR A 8 -11.03 -3.22 32.80
CA THR A 8 -11.57 -1.97 32.26
C THR A 8 -12.62 -2.19 31.16
N GLY A 9 -12.91 -3.44 30.82
CA GLY A 9 -13.91 -3.84 29.82
C GLY A 9 -13.39 -3.92 28.37
N ARG A 10 -12.08 -3.73 28.15
CA ARG A 10 -11.48 -3.82 26.81
C ARG A 10 -11.17 -5.26 26.44
N ILE A 11 -11.33 -5.61 25.16
CA ILE A 11 -10.96 -6.94 24.65
C ILE A 11 -9.43 -7.12 24.78
N LEU A 12 -9.01 -8.18 25.46
CA LEU A 12 -7.62 -8.65 25.58
C LEU A 12 -7.29 -9.77 24.59
N ALA A 13 -8.25 -10.65 24.31
CA ALA A 13 -8.06 -11.79 23.42
C ALA A 13 -9.38 -12.18 22.75
N VAL A 14 -9.27 -12.76 21.53
CA VAL A 14 -10.38 -13.31 20.75
C VAL A 14 -10.03 -14.75 20.37
N SER A 15 -10.95 -15.69 20.60
CA SER A 15 -10.82 -17.10 20.16
C SER A 15 -12.02 -17.53 19.31
N LEU A 16 -11.78 -18.46 18.40
CA LEU A 16 -12.82 -19.12 17.62
C LEU A 16 -13.53 -20.21 18.43
N GLU A 17 -12.84 -20.77 19.43
CA GLU A 17 -13.33 -21.84 20.29
C GLU A 17 -13.46 -21.34 21.73
N ARG A 18 -14.29 -22.03 22.53
CA ARG A 18 -14.46 -21.70 23.94
C ARG A 18 -13.27 -22.25 24.72
N GLU A 19 -12.48 -21.36 25.30
CA GLU A 19 -11.33 -21.70 26.13
C GLU A 19 -11.55 -21.30 27.60
N PRO A 20 -10.87 -21.95 28.57
CA PRO A 20 -10.93 -21.55 29.97
C PRO A 20 -10.52 -20.09 30.14
N GLY A 21 -11.47 -19.23 30.54
CA GLY A 21 -11.25 -17.79 30.70
C GLY A 21 -11.53 -16.94 29.45
N ILE A 22 -12.04 -17.55 28.36
CA ILE A 22 -12.53 -16.87 27.15
C ILE A 22 -13.92 -17.45 26.83
N GLU A 23 -14.92 -17.00 27.57
CA GLU A 23 -16.29 -17.56 27.53
C GLU A 23 -17.35 -16.56 27.08
N GLU A 24 -17.01 -15.28 27.01
CA GLU A 24 -17.93 -14.25 26.56
C GLU A 24 -18.10 -14.33 25.05
N THR A 25 -19.34 -14.52 24.59
CA THR A 25 -19.63 -14.58 23.16
C THR A 25 -19.87 -13.19 22.61
N ILE A 26 -19.18 -12.86 21.52
CA ILE A 26 -19.41 -11.64 20.74
C ILE A 26 -19.80 -11.97 19.30
N ALA A 27 -20.65 -11.12 18.73
CA ALA A 27 -21.02 -11.19 17.32
C ALA A 27 -19.78 -10.91 16.46
N ALA A 28 -19.62 -11.64 15.36
CA ALA A 28 -18.42 -11.55 14.50
C ALA A 28 -18.28 -10.20 13.79
N ASP A 29 -19.39 -9.47 13.65
CA ASP A 29 -19.52 -8.14 13.06
C ASP A 29 -19.54 -7.02 14.13
N SER A 30 -19.29 -7.35 15.40
CA SER A 30 -19.28 -6.35 16.46
C SER A 30 -18.21 -5.28 16.21
N PRO A 31 -18.54 -3.98 16.32
CA PRO A 31 -17.56 -2.90 16.14
C PRO A 31 -16.40 -2.97 17.15
N GLU A 32 -16.61 -3.60 18.31
CA GLU A 32 -15.54 -3.82 19.30
C GLU A 32 -14.44 -4.75 18.79
N LEU A 33 -14.79 -5.78 18.00
CA LEU A 33 -13.80 -6.65 17.37
C LEU A 33 -12.98 -5.88 16.33
N SER A 34 -13.64 -5.03 15.53
CA SER A 34 -12.95 -4.17 14.56
C SER A 34 -11.95 -3.24 15.24
N LEU A 35 -12.33 -2.67 16.39
CA LEU A 35 -11.43 -1.86 17.21
C LEU A 35 -10.28 -2.68 17.79
N PHE A 36 -10.54 -3.88 18.33
CA PHE A 36 -9.50 -4.77 18.86
C PHE A 36 -8.46 -5.16 17.80
N PHE A 37 -8.91 -5.57 16.61
CA PHE A 37 -8.02 -5.86 15.48
C PHE A 37 -7.31 -4.62 14.92
N GLY A 38 -7.92 -3.43 15.07
CA GLY A 38 -7.37 -2.15 14.62
C GLY A 38 -6.28 -1.60 15.53
N VAL A 39 -6.46 -1.66 16.86
CA VAL A 39 -5.56 -1.06 17.86
C VAL A 39 -4.20 -1.77 17.91
N GLY A 40 -4.16 -3.10 17.85
CA GLY A 40 -2.90 -3.86 17.81
C GLY A 40 -2.18 -3.77 16.46
N ARG A 41 -2.91 -3.47 15.37
CA ARG A 41 -2.29 -3.21 14.06
C ARG A 41 -1.78 -1.79 13.95
N GLN A 42 -2.50 -0.78 14.45
CA GLN A 42 -2.27 0.62 14.08
C GLN A 42 -0.84 1.13 14.33
N GLU A 43 -0.20 0.81 15.46
CA GLU A 43 1.15 1.36 15.73
C GLU A 43 2.26 0.62 14.97
N GLU A 44 2.25 -0.72 14.97
CA GLU A 44 3.24 -1.52 14.22
C GLU A 44 3.02 -1.39 12.70
N THR A 45 1.77 -1.22 12.24
CA THR A 45 1.45 -0.95 10.83
C THR A 45 1.78 0.46 10.42
N ALA A 46 1.60 1.48 11.26
CA ALA A 46 1.88 2.86 10.84
C ALA A 46 3.37 3.06 10.54
N HIS A 47 4.26 2.54 11.38
CA HIS A 47 5.69 2.63 11.11
C HIS A 47 6.09 1.81 9.87
N LEU A 48 5.56 0.60 9.73
CA LEU A 48 5.84 -0.26 8.58
C LEU A 48 5.25 0.32 7.27
N GLN A 49 4.10 0.97 7.33
CA GLN A 49 3.47 1.69 6.23
C GLN A 49 4.30 2.91 5.84
N ALA A 50 4.70 3.74 6.80
CA ALA A 50 5.56 4.89 6.55
C ALA A 50 6.90 4.49 5.92
N LEU A 51 7.50 3.38 6.38
CA LEU A 51 8.72 2.85 5.79
C LEU A 51 8.49 2.37 4.35
N ARG A 52 7.40 1.63 4.09
CA ARG A 52 7.03 1.20 2.73
C ARG A 52 6.79 2.39 1.79
N GLU A 53 6.09 3.42 2.26
CA GLU A 53 5.84 4.64 1.50
C GLU A 53 7.16 5.38 1.19
N SER A 54 8.04 5.49 2.18
CA SER A 54 9.39 6.04 2.01
C SER A 54 10.20 5.25 0.99
N ASP A 55 10.17 3.91 1.03
CA ASP A 55 10.88 3.06 0.07
C ASP A 55 10.34 3.22 -1.36
N ILE A 56 9.01 3.36 -1.52
CA ILE A 56 8.38 3.61 -2.82
C ILE A 56 8.83 4.96 -3.38
N ALA A 57 8.84 6.01 -2.55
CA ALA A 57 9.30 7.34 -2.91
C ALA A 57 10.79 7.34 -3.28
N LEU A 58 11.62 6.68 -2.48
CA LEU A 58 13.06 6.55 -2.73
C LEU A 58 13.33 5.82 -4.05
N ALA A 59 12.61 4.74 -4.34
CA ALA A 59 12.76 4.02 -5.59
C ALA A 59 12.44 4.88 -6.83
N ARG A 60 11.56 5.89 -6.71
CA ARG A 60 11.29 6.87 -7.78
C ARG A 60 12.44 7.85 -7.95
N VAL A 61 12.97 8.38 -6.86
CA VAL A 61 14.14 9.27 -6.90
C VAL A 61 15.36 8.55 -7.49
N LEU A 62 15.55 7.29 -7.13
CA LEU A 62 16.65 6.47 -7.65
C LEU A 62 16.52 6.21 -9.17
N GLU A 63 15.30 5.97 -9.65
CA GLU A 63 15.01 5.84 -11.09
C GLU A 63 15.35 7.15 -11.83
N ASP A 64 14.86 8.30 -11.35
CA ASP A 64 15.14 9.60 -11.95
C ASP A 64 16.65 9.93 -11.93
N LEU A 65 17.35 9.56 -10.85
CA LEU A 65 18.81 9.71 -10.76
C LEU A 65 19.53 8.85 -11.79
N ILE A 66 19.12 7.59 -11.97
CA ILE A 66 19.73 6.69 -12.96
C ILE A 66 19.54 7.26 -14.36
N ASP A 67 18.35 7.73 -14.70
CA ASP A 67 18.07 8.36 -16.00
C ASP A 67 18.96 9.59 -16.22
N VAL A 68 19.10 10.47 -15.21
CA VAL A 68 20.01 11.63 -15.30
C VAL A 68 21.48 11.21 -15.51
N LEU A 69 21.93 10.15 -14.84
CA LEU A 69 23.31 9.65 -15.00
C LEU A 69 23.54 9.05 -16.39
N ILE A 70 22.53 8.36 -16.95
CA ILE A 70 22.56 7.82 -18.32
C ILE A 70 22.55 8.97 -19.34
N ASP A 71 21.66 9.95 -19.18
CA ASP A 71 21.54 11.11 -20.08
C ASP A 71 22.84 11.93 -20.12
N LYS A 72 23.53 12.02 -18.98
CA LYS A 72 24.86 12.66 -18.89
C LYS A 72 26.01 11.77 -19.39
N ASN A 73 25.72 10.57 -19.89
CA ASN A 73 26.70 9.55 -20.29
C ASN A 73 27.72 9.21 -19.19
N LEU A 74 27.33 9.31 -17.93
CA LEU A 74 28.20 8.97 -16.78
C LEU A 74 28.20 7.47 -16.49
N ILE A 75 27.09 6.80 -16.76
CA ILE A 75 26.94 5.34 -16.72
C ILE A 75 26.14 4.89 -17.95
N GLN A 76 26.31 3.64 -18.37
CA GLN A 76 25.43 2.99 -19.33
C GLN A 76 24.44 2.09 -18.59
N PHE A 77 23.26 1.87 -19.17
CA PHE A 77 22.27 0.94 -18.63
C PHE A 77 22.85 -0.48 -18.42
N THR A 78 23.76 -0.90 -19.31
CA THR A 78 24.45 -2.19 -19.26
C THR A 78 25.47 -2.31 -18.14
N ASP A 79 25.86 -1.20 -17.51
CA ASP A 79 26.80 -1.19 -16.38
C ASP A 79 26.11 -1.65 -15.08
N LEU A 80 24.77 -1.63 -15.05
CA LEU A 80 23.98 -2.09 -13.91
C LEU A 80 23.92 -3.62 -13.88
N PRO A 81 23.85 -4.26 -12.69
CA PRO A 81 23.65 -5.71 -12.59
C PRO A 81 22.38 -6.17 -13.34
N PRO A 82 22.36 -7.38 -13.94
CA PRO A 82 21.20 -7.85 -14.72
C PRO A 82 19.87 -7.75 -13.96
N MET A 83 19.87 -8.10 -12.66
CA MET A 83 18.67 -7.97 -11.83
C MET A 83 18.18 -6.51 -11.68
N ALA A 84 19.09 -5.54 -11.61
CA ALA A 84 18.73 -4.13 -11.55
C ALA A 84 18.15 -3.65 -12.89
N GLN A 85 18.74 -4.07 -14.00
CA GLN A 85 18.21 -3.80 -15.35
C GLN A 85 16.77 -4.32 -15.52
N HIS A 86 16.51 -5.57 -15.14
CA HIS A 86 15.16 -6.15 -15.19
C HIS A 86 14.15 -5.38 -14.33
N LYS A 87 14.55 -4.99 -13.11
CA LYS A 87 13.69 -4.22 -12.20
C LYS A 87 13.36 -2.83 -12.76
N LEU A 88 14.33 -2.14 -13.35
CA LEU A 88 14.12 -0.83 -13.98
C LEU A 88 13.17 -0.94 -15.17
N LEU A 89 13.37 -1.93 -16.06
CA LEU A 89 12.47 -2.18 -17.19
C LEU A 89 11.03 -2.47 -16.76
N ALA A 90 10.85 -3.33 -15.76
CA ALA A 90 9.53 -3.66 -15.22
C ALA A 90 8.85 -2.44 -14.58
N ARG A 91 9.61 -1.57 -13.92
CA ARG A 91 9.06 -0.35 -13.30
C ARG A 91 8.67 0.69 -14.34
N GLN A 92 9.50 0.88 -15.38
CA GLN A 92 9.22 1.80 -16.49
C GLN A 92 7.99 1.36 -17.32
N SER A 93 7.75 0.05 -17.47
CA SER A 93 6.55 -0.45 -18.15
C SER A 93 5.27 -0.20 -17.33
N LEU A 94 5.31 -0.43 -16.01
CA LEU A 94 4.19 -0.12 -15.11
C LEU A 94 3.83 1.37 -15.12
N ARG A 95 4.83 2.25 -15.12
CA ARG A 95 4.61 3.70 -15.24
C ARG A 95 3.94 4.09 -16.56
N ARG A 96 4.41 3.55 -17.68
CA ARG A 96 3.81 3.80 -19.00
C ARG A 96 2.36 3.32 -19.06
N GLN A 97 2.06 2.17 -18.46
CA GLN A 97 0.69 1.67 -18.37
C GLN A 97 -0.19 2.59 -17.52
N GLN A 98 0.29 3.05 -16.36
CA GLN A 98 -0.44 3.97 -15.50
C GLN A 98 -0.70 5.32 -16.19
N HIS A 99 0.31 5.91 -16.83
CA HIS A 99 0.14 7.16 -17.57
C HIS A 99 -0.84 7.00 -18.75
N ARG A 100 -0.87 5.83 -19.40
CA ARG A 100 -1.83 5.56 -20.47
C ARG A 100 -3.26 5.40 -19.96
N LEU A 101 -3.44 4.86 -18.76
CA LEU A 101 -4.76 4.77 -18.10
C LEU A 101 -5.26 6.16 -17.66
N ASP A 102 -4.35 7.01 -17.19
CA ASP A 102 -4.64 8.39 -16.80
C ASP A 102 -5.11 9.24 -17.99
N LEU A 103 -4.43 9.11 -19.15
CA LEU A 103 -4.82 9.79 -20.40
C LEU A 103 -6.19 9.35 -20.94
N LEU A 104 -6.59 8.09 -20.74
CA LEU A 104 -7.90 7.58 -21.16
C LEU A 104 -9.03 8.01 -20.20
N GLY A 105 -8.70 8.49 -19.00
CA GLY A 105 -9.66 9.00 -18.03
C GLY A 105 -10.02 10.48 -18.23
N ASP A 106 -9.31 11.19 -19.11
CA ASP A 106 -9.46 12.64 -19.35
C ASP A 106 -10.19 12.94 -20.68
N GLU A 107 -10.58 11.93 -21.47
CA GLU A 107 -11.38 12.11 -22.71
C GLU A 107 -12.91 12.06 -22.44
N GLY A 108 -13.34 12.55 -21.28
CA GLY A 108 -14.75 12.64 -20.90
C GLY A 108 -15.27 14.08 -20.88
N ASP A 109 -16.03 14.44 -21.92
CA ASP A 109 -16.99 15.55 -21.97
C ASP A 109 -16.46 16.96 -22.29
N GLU A 110 -16.01 17.21 -23.53
CA GLU A 110 -16.03 18.57 -24.09
C GLU A 110 -16.34 18.57 -25.59
N ASP A 111 -17.55 18.13 -25.96
CA ASP A 111 -18.14 18.45 -27.27
C ASP A 111 -19.68 18.51 -27.16
N THR A 112 -20.19 19.54 -26.49
CA THR A 112 -21.55 20.04 -26.78
C THR A 112 -21.42 21.46 -27.31
N ILE A 113 -21.22 21.58 -28.62
CA ILE A 113 -21.39 22.83 -29.35
C ILE A 113 -22.89 23.18 -29.31
N PRO A 114 -23.34 24.26 -28.64
CA PRO A 114 -24.71 24.70 -28.78
C PRO A 114 -24.85 25.41 -30.13
N MET A 115 -25.68 24.84 -30.99
CA MET A 115 -26.13 25.44 -32.24
C MET A 115 -26.94 26.72 -31.92
N LEU A 116 -26.51 27.86 -32.47
CA LEU A 116 -27.32 29.07 -32.63
C LEU A 116 -27.42 29.38 -34.12
#